data_AF-A0AAD9QUE5-F1
#
_entry.id   AF-A0AAD9QUE5-F1
#
_cell.length_a   1.000
_cell.length_b   1.000
_cell.length_c   1.000
_cell.angle_alpha   90.00
_cell.angle_beta   90.00
_cell.angle_gamma   90.00
#
_symmetry.space_group_name_H-M   'P 1'
#
loop_
_entity.id
_entity.type
_entity.pdbx_description
1 polymer ?
#
loop_
_entity_poly.entity_id
_entity_poly.type
_entity_poly.pdbx_seq_one_letter_code
_entity_poly.pdbx_strand_id
1 'polypeptide(L)'
;MGDSPDIRFGNGHIAAGEIDHGELLSSQTGALYRSQEFTDVIFVVEGSKFYAHRVILAARSEYFRALLYGGMRETDPDTEIEVKDTTAPAFDALLKYVYTGKMFLGECREDTILELLSLAHKYGFLALESALQGYLKATLSIRNVCIVFDAGVLYQMRDLCSTCLNFLDRNAVEVLSTDGFSCLTKSSLVEIIKRDSFCAPENQIFRAVKEWVEAAEEISDESIRDILDKVRLPLISLHDLFNIVRPSQLFSADAILDVIRIKTESRVNEMNFRGHLVPDENVATSRHGAEVIEGEMPEFLLDGDTTNFDLDRGFTRHLILEGDKGICIALGRPSIINTIKLLLWNKDSRSYSYYIDVSMDNEDWIRVIDYSKFLCRSWQTLYFKPRVVRLSIFSFIVPSENVALPSMDASVIEGVSRSRNALLNGEIRIYDWNIGYTCHQLGSGAIVVQLPQPYIISTMKLLLWDLDERRYSYYIEVSCDQQTWVRVVDKTNEACRSWQHLSLDPRPVVFVRIVGVQNTANEVFHCVHFECPASSKEPSVCGSDSSDHSGTTETTISSIM
;
A
#
# COMPACT_ATOMS: atom_id res chain seq x y z
N MET A 1 -13.25 -7.64 21.75
CA MET A 1 -14.67 -7.98 22.01
C MET A 1 -15.46 -7.02 21.14
N GLY A 2 -15.78 -7.29 19.88
CA GLY A 2 -16.24 -8.54 19.30
C GLY A 2 -17.69 -8.32 18.88
N ASP A 3 -17.92 -7.36 17.98
CA ASP A 3 -19.22 -7.11 17.36
C ASP A 3 -19.52 -8.25 16.39
N SER A 4 -20.48 -9.09 16.75
CA SER A 4 -21.15 -9.99 15.82
C SER A 4 -22.22 -9.21 15.05
N PRO A 5 -22.38 -9.41 13.74
CA PRO A 5 -23.53 -8.88 13.03
C PRO A 5 -24.78 -9.68 13.42
N ASP A 6 -25.75 -9.01 14.05
CA ASP A 6 -27.11 -9.52 14.25
C ASP A 6 -27.74 -9.80 12.87
N ILE A 7 -27.74 -11.06 12.46
CA ILE A 7 -28.61 -11.54 11.39
C ILE A 7 -30.02 -11.58 11.97
N ARG A 8 -30.77 -10.50 11.78
CA ARG A 8 -32.20 -10.45 12.09
C ARG A 8 -32.96 -11.37 11.14
N PHE A 9 -33.16 -12.61 11.55
CA PHE A 9 -34.25 -13.43 11.03
C PHE A 9 -35.55 -12.92 11.65
N GLY A 10 -36.52 -12.60 10.80
CA GLY A 10 -37.77 -11.97 11.19
C GLY A 10 -38.50 -12.77 12.26
N ASN A 11 -38.65 -12.17 13.44
CA ASN A 11 -39.80 -12.39 14.30
C ASN A 11 -40.41 -11.01 14.54
N GLY A 12 -41.50 -10.74 13.82
CA GLY A 12 -42.34 -9.59 14.12
C GLY A 12 -42.85 -9.71 15.55
N HIS A 13 -42.76 -8.62 16.31
CA HIS A 13 -43.53 -8.48 17.53
C HIS A 13 -45.02 -8.55 17.16
N ILE A 14 -45.64 -9.72 17.36
CA ILE A 14 -47.09 -9.90 17.17
C ILE A 14 -47.79 -8.94 18.12
N ALA A 15 -48.55 -8.00 17.57
CA ALA A 15 -49.29 -7.03 18.36
C ALA A 15 -50.41 -7.74 19.13
N ALA A 16 -50.73 -7.28 20.34
CA ALA A 16 -51.79 -7.87 21.14
C ALA A 16 -53.14 -7.80 20.40
N GLY A 17 -53.68 -8.95 20.00
CA GLY A 17 -54.96 -9.10 19.29
C GLY A 17 -54.87 -9.67 17.87
N GLU A 18 -53.67 -9.92 17.35
CA GLU A 18 -53.46 -10.51 16.02
C GLU A 18 -53.55 -12.05 16.05
N ILE A 19 -54.37 -12.64 15.17
CA ILE A 19 -54.45 -14.09 14.97
C ILE A 19 -53.63 -14.44 13.73
N ASP A 20 -52.51 -15.13 13.93
CA ASP A 20 -51.63 -15.59 12.84
C ASP A 20 -51.84 -17.09 12.58
N HIS A 21 -52.31 -17.41 11.37
CA HIS A 21 -52.45 -18.77 10.85
C HIS A 21 -51.62 -18.99 9.58
N GLY A 22 -50.59 -18.16 9.35
CA GLY A 22 -49.76 -18.21 8.15
C GLY A 22 -49.08 -19.57 7.94
N GLU A 23 -48.59 -20.20 9.02
CA GLU A 23 -48.00 -21.55 8.93
C GLU A 23 -49.02 -22.62 8.54
N LEU A 24 -50.24 -22.54 9.07
CA LEU A 24 -51.32 -23.47 8.75
C LEU A 24 -51.73 -23.32 7.29
N LEU A 25 -51.90 -22.08 6.81
CA LEU A 25 -52.18 -21.79 5.40
C LEU A 25 -51.08 -22.34 4.50
N SER A 26 -49.81 -22.10 4.83
CA SER A 26 -48.64 -22.61 4.09
C SER A 26 -48.60 -24.15 4.05
N SER A 27 -48.97 -24.81 5.15
CA SER A 27 -49.07 -26.27 5.21
C SER A 27 -50.18 -26.80 4.29
N GLN A 28 -51.35 -26.15 4.31
CA GLN A 28 -52.50 -26.52 3.48
C GLN A 28 -52.24 -26.30 1.99
N THR A 29 -51.63 -25.17 1.59
CA THR A 29 -51.21 -24.96 0.20
C THR A 29 -50.07 -25.91 -0.17
N GLY A 30 -49.15 -26.18 0.77
CA GLY A 30 -48.08 -27.15 0.61
C GLY A 30 -48.58 -28.57 0.30
N ALA A 31 -49.73 -28.99 0.84
CA ALA A 31 -50.33 -30.29 0.55
C ALA A 31 -50.77 -30.45 -0.92
N LEU A 32 -50.98 -29.35 -1.65
CA LEU A 32 -51.30 -29.36 -3.08
C LEU A 32 -50.07 -29.60 -3.96
N TYR A 33 -48.86 -29.53 -3.41
CA TYR A 33 -47.63 -29.82 -4.15
C TYR A 33 -47.66 -31.26 -4.69
N ARG A 34 -47.51 -31.42 -6.02
CA ARG A 34 -47.63 -32.69 -6.76
C ARG A 34 -48.99 -33.39 -6.67
N SER A 35 -50.01 -32.79 -6.05
CA SER A 35 -51.38 -33.28 -6.16
C SER A 35 -51.91 -33.00 -7.56
N GLN A 36 -52.66 -33.94 -8.12
CA GLN A 36 -53.40 -33.74 -9.38
C GLN A 36 -54.77 -33.08 -9.16
N GLU A 37 -55.22 -32.99 -7.90
CA GLU A 37 -56.47 -32.33 -7.57
C GLU A 37 -56.39 -30.84 -7.94
N PHE A 38 -57.42 -30.33 -8.63
CA PHE A 38 -57.54 -28.93 -9.04
C PHE A 38 -56.44 -28.40 -9.97
N THR A 39 -55.59 -29.27 -10.51
CA THR A 39 -54.55 -28.87 -11.47
C THR A 39 -55.15 -28.27 -12.73
N ASP A 40 -54.63 -27.11 -13.13
CA ASP A 40 -55.05 -26.34 -14.31
C ASP A 40 -53.87 -25.92 -15.20
N VAL A 41 -52.67 -26.43 -14.92
CA VAL A 41 -51.47 -26.31 -15.77
C VAL A 41 -50.52 -27.50 -15.57
N ILE A 42 -49.87 -27.93 -16.65
CA ILE A 42 -48.88 -29.02 -16.64
C ILE A 42 -47.57 -28.50 -17.24
N PHE A 43 -46.47 -28.62 -16.50
CA PHE A 43 -45.13 -28.37 -17.02
C PHE A 43 -44.45 -29.68 -17.42
N VAL A 44 -43.68 -29.66 -18.51
CA VAL A 44 -42.87 -30.79 -18.97
C VAL A 44 -41.40 -30.41 -18.88
N VAL A 45 -40.63 -31.10 -18.04
CA VAL A 45 -39.19 -30.87 -17.83
C VAL A 45 -38.46 -32.19 -18.02
N GLU A 46 -37.54 -32.26 -18.98
CA GLU A 46 -36.84 -33.52 -19.33
C GLU A 46 -37.80 -34.71 -19.56
N GLY A 47 -38.97 -34.45 -20.16
CA GLY A 47 -40.02 -35.44 -20.39
C GLY A 47 -40.86 -35.82 -19.15
N SER A 48 -40.53 -35.31 -17.96
CA SER A 48 -41.30 -35.51 -16.73
C SER A 48 -42.41 -34.47 -16.59
N LYS A 49 -43.61 -34.90 -16.21
CA LYS A 49 -44.79 -34.03 -16.04
C LYS A 49 -44.93 -33.53 -14.60
N PHE A 50 -45.13 -32.22 -14.45
CA PHE A 50 -45.34 -31.52 -13.19
C PHE A 50 -46.71 -30.84 -13.20
N TYR A 51 -47.62 -31.36 -12.37
CA TYR A 51 -48.97 -30.85 -12.20
C TYR A 51 -48.95 -29.67 -11.22
N ALA A 52 -49.51 -28.53 -11.61
CA ALA A 52 -49.46 -27.31 -10.81
C ALA A 52 -50.73 -26.44 -10.92
N HIS A 53 -50.77 -25.36 -10.13
CA HIS A 53 -51.93 -24.47 -10.02
C HIS A 53 -51.54 -23.06 -10.48
N ARG A 54 -52.21 -22.55 -11.51
CA ARG A 54 -51.94 -21.24 -12.13
C ARG A 54 -52.04 -20.11 -11.11
N VAL A 55 -53.04 -20.16 -10.24
CA VAL A 55 -53.27 -19.13 -9.21
C VAL A 55 -52.12 -19.05 -8.20
N ILE A 56 -51.55 -20.19 -7.78
CA ILE A 56 -50.44 -20.22 -6.82
C ILE A 56 -49.17 -19.68 -7.49
N LEU A 57 -48.87 -20.13 -8.71
CA LEU A 57 -47.70 -19.69 -9.46
C LEU A 57 -47.75 -18.19 -9.74
N ALA A 58 -48.88 -17.68 -10.24
CA ALA A 58 -49.09 -16.27 -10.55
C ALA A 58 -49.08 -15.38 -9.31
N ALA A 59 -49.54 -15.87 -8.15
CA ALA A 59 -49.45 -15.12 -6.90
C ALA A 59 -48.01 -15.00 -6.36
N ARG A 60 -47.12 -15.92 -6.76
CA ARG A 60 -45.75 -16.02 -6.22
C ARG A 60 -44.70 -15.46 -7.19
N SER A 61 -45.03 -15.30 -8.47
CA SER A 61 -44.12 -14.78 -9.49
C SER A 61 -44.87 -14.05 -10.59
N GLU A 62 -44.41 -12.82 -10.84
CA GLU A 62 -44.94 -11.98 -11.91
C GLU A 62 -44.67 -12.55 -13.31
N TYR A 63 -43.56 -13.30 -13.45
CA TYR A 63 -43.25 -14.05 -14.68
C TYR A 63 -44.34 -15.10 -14.96
N PHE A 64 -44.67 -15.94 -13.97
CA PHE A 64 -45.72 -16.94 -14.14
C PHE A 64 -47.10 -16.29 -14.32
N ARG A 65 -47.36 -15.14 -13.68
CA ARG A 65 -48.59 -14.36 -13.91
C ARG A 65 -48.71 -13.93 -15.36
N ALA A 66 -47.64 -13.40 -15.95
CA ALA A 66 -47.61 -13.01 -17.35
C ALA A 66 -47.74 -14.21 -18.30
N LEU A 67 -47.02 -15.32 -18.02
CA LEU A 67 -47.07 -16.54 -18.82
C LEU A 67 -48.48 -17.13 -18.88
N LEU A 68 -49.14 -17.20 -17.73
CA LEU A 68 -50.39 -17.95 -17.56
C LEU A 68 -51.64 -17.07 -17.74
N TYR A 69 -51.55 -15.74 -17.62
CA TYR A 69 -52.70 -14.85 -17.77
C TYR A 69 -52.49 -13.75 -18.82
N GLY A 70 -51.40 -13.78 -19.59
CA GLY A 70 -51.03 -12.76 -20.58
C GLY A 70 -51.70 -12.88 -21.95
N GLY A 71 -52.54 -13.89 -22.18
CA GLY A 71 -53.32 -14.08 -23.42
C GLY A 71 -52.59 -14.75 -24.59
N MET A 72 -51.45 -15.41 -24.35
CA MET A 72 -50.72 -16.21 -25.34
C MET A 72 -51.16 -17.68 -25.37
N ARG A 73 -50.58 -18.53 -26.22
CA ARG A 73 -50.97 -19.93 -26.39
C ARG A 73 -50.94 -20.72 -25.07
N GLU A 74 -49.99 -20.38 -24.21
CA GLU A 74 -49.78 -20.95 -22.88
C GLU A 74 -50.90 -20.63 -21.88
N THR A 75 -51.87 -19.79 -22.28
CA THR A 75 -53.07 -19.53 -21.47
C THR A 75 -54.18 -20.57 -21.64
N ASP A 76 -54.12 -21.38 -22.69
CA ASP A 76 -55.03 -22.50 -22.89
C ASP A 76 -54.77 -23.60 -21.82
N PRO A 77 -55.75 -23.95 -20.99
CA PRO A 77 -55.59 -24.99 -19.96
C PRO A 77 -55.16 -26.36 -20.50
N ASP A 78 -55.45 -26.65 -21.76
CA ASP A 78 -55.09 -27.92 -22.40
C ASP A 78 -53.64 -27.94 -22.94
N THR A 79 -52.93 -26.82 -22.84
CA THR A 79 -51.54 -26.70 -23.32
C THR A 79 -50.52 -27.11 -22.25
N GLU A 80 -49.74 -28.15 -22.55
CA GLU A 80 -48.56 -28.51 -21.75
C GLU A 80 -47.42 -27.51 -22.01
N ILE A 81 -46.82 -26.98 -20.95
CA ILE A 81 -45.75 -25.98 -21.02
C ILE A 81 -44.40 -26.68 -20.87
N GLU A 82 -43.63 -26.72 -21.95
CA GLU A 82 -42.26 -27.25 -21.93
C GLU A 82 -41.30 -26.26 -21.25
N VAL A 83 -40.61 -26.70 -20.20
CA VAL A 83 -39.54 -25.93 -19.56
C VAL A 83 -38.20 -26.44 -20.05
N LYS A 84 -37.49 -25.57 -20.78
CA LYS A 84 -36.17 -25.85 -21.34
C LYS A 84 -35.06 -25.33 -20.41
N ASP A 85 -33.88 -25.91 -20.57
CA ASP A 85 -32.62 -25.48 -19.94
C ASP A 85 -32.61 -25.59 -18.41
N THR A 86 -33.23 -26.65 -17.88
CA THR A 86 -33.19 -27.00 -16.45
C THR A 86 -33.43 -28.49 -16.26
N THR A 87 -32.96 -29.04 -15.15
CA THR A 87 -33.24 -30.42 -14.76
C THR A 87 -34.55 -30.55 -13.99
N ALA A 88 -35.15 -31.74 -14.05
CA ALA A 88 -36.36 -32.07 -13.29
C ALA A 88 -36.19 -31.85 -11.76
N PRO A 89 -35.08 -32.23 -11.10
CA PRO A 89 -34.87 -31.97 -9.67
C PRO A 89 -34.83 -30.49 -9.29
N ALA A 90 -34.19 -29.64 -10.11
CA ALA A 90 -34.13 -28.20 -9.84
C ALA A 90 -35.51 -27.55 -9.96
N PHE A 91 -36.27 -27.89 -11.01
CA PHE A 91 -37.63 -27.37 -11.19
C PHE A 91 -38.57 -27.85 -10.10
N ASP A 92 -38.47 -29.13 -9.70
CA ASP A 92 -39.25 -29.70 -8.59
C ASP A 92 -38.99 -28.98 -7.26
N ALA A 93 -37.72 -28.73 -6.95
CA ALA A 93 -37.33 -28.00 -5.74
C ALA A 93 -37.86 -26.56 -5.75
N LEU A 94 -37.81 -25.87 -6.90
CA LEU A 94 -38.44 -24.56 -7.05
C LEU A 94 -39.95 -24.63 -6.84
N LEU A 95 -40.63 -25.60 -7.47
CA LEU A 95 -42.08 -25.76 -7.36
C LEU A 95 -42.49 -26.02 -5.90
N LYS A 96 -41.74 -26.88 -5.19
CA LYS A 96 -41.93 -27.10 -3.75
C LYS A 96 -41.79 -25.80 -2.95
N TYR A 97 -40.79 -24.97 -3.26
CA TYR A 97 -40.61 -23.67 -2.63
C TYR A 97 -41.77 -22.70 -2.93
N VAL A 98 -42.29 -22.70 -4.16
CA VAL A 98 -43.44 -21.87 -4.53
C VAL A 98 -44.65 -22.16 -3.64
N TYR A 99 -44.91 -23.44 -3.36
CA TYR A 99 -46.08 -23.89 -2.60
C TYR A 99 -45.91 -23.79 -1.09
N THR A 100 -44.70 -24.03 -0.60
CA THR A 100 -44.43 -24.15 0.84
C THR A 100 -43.72 -22.95 1.44
N GLY A 101 -43.06 -22.13 0.60
CA GLY A 101 -42.14 -21.08 1.05
C GLY A 101 -40.86 -21.59 1.70
N LYS A 102 -40.60 -22.91 1.68
CA LYS A 102 -39.51 -23.58 2.39
C LYS A 102 -38.61 -24.34 1.41
N MET A 103 -37.31 -24.29 1.64
CA MET A 103 -36.30 -25.04 0.90
C MET A 103 -35.16 -25.43 1.84
N PHE A 104 -34.66 -26.66 1.71
CA PHE A 104 -33.52 -27.14 2.48
C PHE A 104 -32.37 -27.45 1.53
N LEU A 105 -31.34 -26.60 1.55
CA LEU A 105 -30.23 -26.67 0.59
C LEU A 105 -29.15 -27.69 0.97
N GLY A 106 -29.09 -28.13 2.24
CA GLY A 106 -28.03 -29.00 2.74
C GLY A 106 -27.97 -30.39 2.11
N GLU A 107 -29.07 -30.85 1.50
CA GLU A 107 -29.17 -32.12 0.78
C GLU A 107 -29.13 -31.96 -0.74
N CYS A 108 -29.17 -30.72 -1.24
CA CYS A 108 -29.10 -30.45 -2.66
C CYS A 108 -27.66 -30.62 -3.16
N ARG A 109 -27.53 -31.24 -4.33
CA ARG A 109 -26.26 -31.27 -5.05
C ARG A 109 -25.93 -29.85 -5.58
N GLU A 110 -24.65 -29.53 -5.70
CA GLU A 110 -24.19 -28.19 -6.11
C GLU A 110 -24.71 -27.78 -7.50
N ASP A 111 -24.71 -28.72 -8.46
CA ASP A 111 -25.30 -28.56 -9.80
C ASP A 111 -26.77 -28.09 -9.72
N THR A 112 -27.55 -28.74 -8.87
CA THR A 112 -28.97 -28.44 -8.64
C THR A 112 -29.16 -27.05 -8.01
N ILE A 113 -28.25 -26.64 -7.12
CA ILE A 113 -28.30 -25.32 -6.48
C ILE A 113 -28.02 -24.21 -7.51
N LEU A 114 -27.08 -24.42 -8.42
CA LEU A 114 -26.78 -23.46 -9.49
C LEU A 114 -27.91 -23.37 -10.52
N GLU A 115 -28.57 -24.48 -10.85
CA GLU A 115 -29.79 -24.45 -11.66
C GLU A 115 -30.96 -23.79 -10.93
N LEU A 116 -31.12 -24.02 -9.62
CA LEU A 116 -32.09 -23.30 -8.81
C LEU A 116 -31.84 -21.79 -8.81
N LEU A 117 -30.56 -21.38 -8.77
CA LEU A 117 -30.18 -19.98 -8.89
C LEU A 117 -30.58 -19.41 -10.26
N SER A 118 -30.36 -20.17 -11.33
CA SER A 118 -30.77 -19.78 -12.69
C SER A 118 -32.29 -19.61 -12.80
N LEU A 119 -33.06 -20.56 -12.27
CA LEU A 119 -34.52 -20.52 -12.28
C LEU A 119 -35.07 -19.37 -11.41
N ALA A 120 -34.49 -19.16 -10.22
CA ALA A 120 -34.87 -18.07 -9.34
C ALA A 120 -34.67 -16.72 -10.03
N HIS A 121 -33.54 -16.53 -10.71
CA HIS A 121 -33.27 -15.35 -11.51
C HIS A 121 -34.24 -15.23 -12.70
N LYS A 122 -34.37 -16.28 -13.51
CA LYS A 122 -35.22 -16.33 -14.73
C LYS A 122 -36.69 -16.02 -14.43
N TYR A 123 -37.22 -16.52 -13.32
CA TYR A 123 -38.62 -16.36 -12.94
C TYR A 123 -38.86 -15.26 -11.90
N GLY A 124 -37.84 -14.47 -11.56
CA GLY A 124 -37.97 -13.28 -10.71
C GLY A 124 -38.21 -13.55 -9.22
N PHE A 125 -37.72 -14.67 -8.68
CA PHE A 125 -37.79 -14.98 -7.25
C PHE A 125 -36.63 -14.35 -6.47
N LEU A 126 -36.62 -13.03 -6.36
CA LEU A 126 -35.51 -12.25 -5.77
C LEU A 126 -35.12 -12.68 -4.34
N ALA A 127 -36.10 -13.03 -3.50
CA ALA A 127 -35.83 -13.47 -2.13
C ALA A 127 -35.14 -14.85 -2.09
N LEU A 128 -35.54 -15.76 -2.98
CA LEU A 128 -34.90 -17.08 -3.13
C LEU A 128 -33.50 -16.92 -3.72
N GLU A 129 -33.35 -16.09 -4.75
CA GLU A 129 -32.06 -15.76 -5.38
C GLU A 129 -31.06 -15.24 -4.35
N SER A 130 -31.47 -14.29 -3.50
CA SER A 130 -30.64 -13.76 -2.42
C SER A 130 -30.24 -14.83 -1.40
N ALA A 131 -31.18 -15.71 -1.00
CA ALA A 131 -30.91 -16.81 -0.08
C ALA A 131 -29.92 -17.84 -0.68
N LEU A 132 -30.07 -18.18 -1.96
CA LEU A 132 -29.16 -19.08 -2.69
C LEU A 132 -27.75 -18.47 -2.79
N GLN A 133 -27.63 -17.19 -3.12
CA GLN A 133 -26.35 -16.48 -3.13
C GLN A 133 -25.69 -16.50 -1.73
N GLY A 134 -26.47 -16.26 -0.68
CA GLY A 134 -25.99 -16.32 0.71
C GLY A 134 -25.44 -17.70 1.07
N TYR A 135 -26.14 -18.77 0.67
CA TYR A 135 -25.69 -20.14 0.87
C TYR A 135 -24.40 -20.44 0.10
N LEU A 136 -24.35 -20.11 -1.20
CA LEU A 136 -23.16 -20.34 -2.03
C LEU A 136 -21.92 -19.63 -1.49
N LYS A 137 -22.06 -18.38 -1.00
CA LYS A 137 -20.95 -17.65 -0.34
C LYS A 137 -20.43 -18.37 0.90
N ALA A 138 -21.32 -18.98 1.68
CA ALA A 138 -20.97 -19.69 2.91
C ALA A 138 -20.35 -21.08 2.65
N THR A 139 -20.59 -21.67 1.47
CA THR A 139 -20.12 -23.01 1.09
C THR A 139 -19.02 -22.99 0.01
N LEU A 140 -18.45 -21.82 -0.29
CA LEU A 140 -17.33 -21.71 -1.22
C LEU A 140 -16.15 -22.60 -0.81
N SER A 141 -15.59 -23.30 -1.78
CA SER A 141 -14.44 -24.17 -1.64
C SER A 141 -13.56 -24.10 -2.89
N ILE A 142 -12.32 -24.60 -2.78
CA ILE A 142 -11.39 -24.69 -3.93
C ILE A 142 -12.02 -25.47 -5.11
N ARG A 143 -12.91 -26.43 -4.84
CA ARG A 143 -13.54 -27.27 -5.87
C ARG A 143 -14.68 -26.59 -6.62
N ASN A 144 -15.44 -25.71 -5.95
CA ASN A 144 -16.67 -25.15 -6.52
C ASN A 144 -16.57 -23.66 -6.88
N VAL A 145 -15.53 -22.94 -6.42
CA VAL A 145 -15.45 -21.49 -6.60
C VAL A 145 -15.48 -21.06 -8.07
N CYS A 146 -14.87 -21.83 -8.99
CA CYS A 146 -14.85 -21.52 -10.41
C CYS A 146 -16.26 -21.58 -11.04
N ILE A 147 -17.01 -22.65 -10.78
CA ILE A 147 -18.37 -22.82 -11.34
C ILE A 147 -19.36 -21.83 -10.72
N VAL A 148 -19.21 -21.52 -9.42
CA VAL A 148 -20.02 -20.49 -8.75
C VAL A 148 -19.68 -19.10 -9.30
N PHE A 149 -18.41 -18.82 -9.56
CA PHE A 149 -17.99 -17.56 -10.17
C PHE A 149 -18.55 -17.38 -11.58
N ASP A 150 -18.49 -18.41 -12.42
CA ASP A 150 -19.10 -18.40 -13.76
C ASP A 150 -20.60 -18.12 -13.72
N ALA A 151 -21.33 -18.79 -12.83
CA ALA A 151 -22.75 -18.51 -12.62
C ALA A 151 -22.98 -17.06 -12.19
N GLY A 152 -22.16 -16.54 -11.27
CA GLY A 152 -22.22 -15.15 -10.84
C GLY A 152 -21.99 -14.16 -11.99
N VAL A 153 -21.02 -14.43 -12.87
CA VAL A 153 -20.75 -13.61 -14.07
C VAL A 153 -21.92 -13.67 -15.05
N LEU A 154 -22.44 -14.86 -15.33
CA LEU A 154 -23.55 -15.10 -16.26
C LEU A 154 -24.82 -14.35 -15.83
N TYR A 155 -25.17 -14.40 -14.54
CA TYR A 155 -26.36 -13.74 -13.99
C TYR A 155 -26.08 -12.33 -13.44
N GLN A 156 -24.89 -11.78 -13.69
CA GLN A 156 -24.45 -10.44 -13.27
C GLN A 156 -24.56 -10.17 -11.75
N MET A 157 -24.35 -11.19 -10.94
CA MET A 157 -24.43 -11.14 -9.47
C MET A 157 -23.13 -10.58 -8.87
N ARG A 158 -22.97 -9.26 -8.91
CA ARG A 158 -21.73 -8.56 -8.54
C ARG A 158 -21.18 -8.92 -7.15
N ASP A 159 -22.05 -9.05 -6.15
CA ASP A 159 -21.64 -9.34 -4.77
C ASP A 159 -21.14 -10.79 -4.60
N LEU A 160 -21.78 -11.74 -5.30
CA LEU A 160 -21.29 -13.12 -5.40
C LEU A 160 -19.93 -13.16 -6.13
N CYS A 161 -19.79 -12.45 -7.26
CA CYS A 161 -18.53 -12.36 -8.00
C CYS A 161 -17.40 -11.80 -7.13
N SER A 162 -17.65 -10.72 -6.39
CA SER A 162 -16.67 -10.12 -5.48
C SER A 162 -16.19 -11.12 -4.42
N THR A 163 -17.13 -11.86 -3.83
CA THR A 163 -16.82 -12.89 -2.81
C THR A 163 -15.99 -14.03 -3.41
N CYS A 164 -16.36 -14.51 -4.60
CA CYS A 164 -15.61 -15.56 -5.31
C CYS A 164 -14.20 -15.09 -5.68
N LEU A 165 -14.05 -13.87 -6.21
CA LEU A 165 -12.75 -13.30 -6.57
C LEU A 165 -11.83 -13.14 -5.36
N ASN A 166 -12.36 -12.73 -4.20
CA ASN A 166 -11.59 -12.67 -2.96
C ASN A 166 -11.16 -14.07 -2.48
N PHE A 167 -12.01 -15.10 -2.68
CA PHE A 167 -11.65 -16.48 -2.37
C PHE A 167 -10.57 -17.01 -3.33
N LEU A 168 -10.70 -16.72 -4.63
CA LEU A 168 -9.75 -17.08 -5.68
C LEU A 168 -8.36 -16.47 -5.41
N ASP A 169 -8.29 -15.19 -5.07
CA ASP A 169 -7.02 -14.51 -4.76
C ASP A 169 -6.30 -15.14 -3.56
N ARG A 170 -7.04 -15.63 -2.57
CA ARG A 170 -6.48 -16.29 -1.37
C ARG A 170 -5.98 -17.72 -1.63
N ASN A 171 -6.50 -18.39 -2.66
CA ASN A 171 -6.20 -19.79 -2.99
C ASN A 171 -5.71 -19.93 -4.44
N ALA A 172 -5.01 -18.90 -4.95
CA ALA A 172 -4.70 -18.77 -6.37
C ALA A 172 -3.89 -19.96 -6.91
N VAL A 173 -2.94 -20.47 -6.12
CA VAL A 173 -2.08 -21.60 -6.50
C VAL A 173 -2.88 -22.90 -6.56
N GLU A 174 -3.69 -23.17 -5.54
CA GLU A 174 -4.46 -24.41 -5.44
C GLU A 174 -5.53 -24.50 -6.54
N VAL A 175 -6.22 -23.39 -6.83
CA VAL A 175 -7.31 -23.36 -7.81
C VAL A 175 -6.81 -23.63 -9.24
N LEU A 176 -5.59 -23.20 -9.59
CA LEU A 176 -5.01 -23.43 -10.92
C LEU A 176 -4.91 -24.91 -11.30
N SER A 177 -4.87 -25.81 -10.32
CA SER A 177 -4.77 -27.26 -10.53
C SER A 177 -6.12 -27.98 -10.57
N THR A 178 -7.23 -27.25 -10.49
CA THR A 178 -8.58 -27.84 -10.43
C THR A 178 -9.20 -27.97 -11.82
N ASP A 179 -9.96 -29.04 -12.04
CA ASP A 179 -10.76 -29.21 -13.26
C ASP A 179 -11.75 -28.05 -13.45
N GLY A 180 -12.23 -27.46 -12.34
CA GLY A 180 -13.12 -26.31 -12.36
C GLY A 180 -12.49 -25.09 -13.02
N PHE A 181 -11.17 -24.88 -12.91
CA PHE A 181 -10.47 -23.80 -13.61
C PHE A 181 -10.44 -24.04 -15.12
N SER A 182 -10.17 -25.28 -15.55
CA SER A 182 -10.15 -25.68 -16.97
C SER A 182 -11.52 -25.57 -17.65
N CYS A 183 -12.61 -25.61 -16.88
CA CYS A 183 -13.97 -25.46 -17.38
C CYS A 183 -14.51 -24.02 -17.36
N LEU A 184 -13.70 -23.03 -16.94
CA LEU A 184 -14.15 -21.63 -16.86
C LEU A 184 -14.60 -21.09 -18.22
N THR A 185 -15.60 -20.22 -18.25
CA THR A 185 -15.88 -19.43 -19.46
C THR A 185 -14.72 -18.47 -19.78
N LYS A 186 -14.52 -18.12 -21.05
CA LYS A 186 -13.51 -17.13 -21.48
C LYS A 186 -13.57 -15.85 -20.64
N SER A 187 -14.77 -15.30 -20.46
CA SER A 187 -14.98 -14.06 -19.69
C SER A 187 -14.47 -14.20 -18.27
N SER A 188 -14.82 -15.29 -17.59
CA SER A 188 -14.41 -15.51 -16.20
C SER A 188 -12.92 -15.78 -16.07
N LEU A 189 -12.34 -16.57 -16.98
CA LEU A 189 -10.90 -16.79 -17.02
C LEU A 189 -10.14 -15.47 -17.12
N VAL A 190 -10.51 -14.60 -18.08
CA VAL A 190 -9.90 -13.29 -18.27
C VAL A 190 -10.08 -12.39 -17.05
N GLU A 191 -11.27 -12.38 -16.43
CA GLU A 191 -11.52 -11.62 -15.19
C GLU A 191 -10.62 -12.03 -14.04
N ILE A 192 -10.26 -13.31 -13.94
CA ILE A 192 -9.35 -13.83 -12.91
C ILE A 192 -7.91 -13.46 -13.24
N ILE A 193 -7.40 -13.88 -14.41
CA ILE A 193 -5.97 -13.76 -14.72
C ILE A 193 -5.53 -12.33 -15.04
N LYS A 194 -6.44 -11.39 -15.30
CA LYS A 194 -6.06 -9.99 -15.47
C LYS A 194 -5.69 -9.29 -14.15
N ARG A 195 -6.13 -9.82 -13.00
CA ARG A 195 -5.98 -9.18 -11.69
C ARG A 195 -4.55 -9.27 -11.17
N ASP A 196 -4.02 -8.15 -10.65
CA ASP A 196 -2.74 -8.13 -9.94
C ASP A 196 -2.79 -8.94 -8.63
N SER A 197 -3.97 -9.07 -8.04
CA SER A 197 -4.19 -9.76 -6.77
C SER A 197 -4.23 -11.29 -6.86
N PHE A 198 -4.36 -11.85 -8.07
CA PHE A 198 -4.38 -13.29 -8.30
C PHE A 198 -2.94 -13.86 -8.24
N CYS A 199 -2.40 -13.94 -7.01
CA CYS A 199 -0.98 -14.11 -6.76
C CYS A 199 -0.52 -15.57 -6.84
N ALA A 200 -0.22 -16.04 -8.04
CA ALA A 200 0.45 -17.33 -8.29
C ALA A 200 1.70 -17.14 -9.17
N PRO A 201 2.69 -18.07 -9.12
CA PRO A 201 3.82 -18.03 -10.05
C PRO A 201 3.34 -18.03 -11.51
N GLU A 202 3.84 -17.11 -12.33
CA GLU A 202 3.32 -16.91 -13.68
C GLU A 202 3.49 -18.15 -14.57
N ASN A 203 4.50 -18.98 -14.31
CA ASN A 203 4.67 -20.25 -15.01
C ASN A 203 3.56 -21.26 -14.68
N GLN A 204 2.92 -21.21 -13.50
CA GLN A 204 1.76 -22.03 -13.17
C GLN A 204 0.50 -21.48 -13.82
N ILE A 205 0.32 -20.17 -13.82
CA ILE A 205 -0.79 -19.51 -14.55
C ILE A 205 -0.73 -19.88 -16.03
N PHE A 206 0.45 -19.80 -16.65
CA PHE A 206 0.64 -20.20 -18.05
C PHE A 206 0.26 -21.67 -18.30
N ARG A 207 0.67 -22.60 -17.42
CA ARG A 207 0.32 -24.02 -17.57
C ARG A 207 -1.19 -24.24 -17.51
N ALA A 208 -1.87 -23.64 -16.54
CA ALA A 208 -3.32 -23.75 -16.42
C ALA A 208 -4.06 -23.11 -17.60
N VAL A 209 -3.59 -21.95 -18.09
CA VAL A 209 -4.15 -21.32 -19.31
C VAL A 209 -3.91 -22.20 -20.54
N LYS A 210 -2.73 -22.82 -20.66
CA LYS A 210 -2.44 -23.76 -21.73
C LYS A 210 -3.41 -24.95 -21.71
N GLU A 211 -3.59 -25.57 -20.54
CA GLU A 211 -4.53 -26.68 -20.36
C GLU A 211 -5.98 -26.26 -20.68
N TRP A 212 -6.38 -25.07 -20.27
CA TRP A 212 -7.68 -24.50 -20.61
C TRP A 212 -7.85 -24.32 -22.13
N VAL A 213 -6.83 -23.81 -22.84
CA VAL A 213 -6.87 -23.65 -24.31
C VAL A 213 -6.93 -25.01 -25.02
N GLU A 214 -6.22 -26.02 -24.51
CA GLU A 214 -6.27 -27.39 -25.04
C GLU A 214 -7.63 -28.07 -24.82
N ALA A 215 -8.33 -27.72 -23.74
CA ALA A 215 -9.67 -28.23 -23.42
C ALA A 215 -10.80 -27.44 -24.10
N ALA A 216 -10.58 -26.19 -24.51
CA ALA A 216 -11.60 -25.33 -25.09
C ALA A 216 -11.98 -25.79 -26.51
N GLU A 217 -13.23 -26.21 -26.69
CA GLU A 217 -13.80 -26.49 -28.00
C GLU A 217 -14.23 -25.17 -28.68
N GLU A 218 -13.97 -25.04 -29.99
CA GLU A 218 -14.45 -23.93 -30.85
C GLU A 218 -14.07 -22.49 -30.43
N ILE A 219 -12.86 -22.29 -29.89
CA ILE A 219 -12.36 -20.93 -29.59
C ILE A 219 -11.58 -20.32 -30.76
N SER A 220 -11.81 -19.03 -31.04
CA SER A 220 -11.07 -18.31 -32.09
C SER A 220 -9.64 -17.97 -31.66
N ASP A 221 -8.71 -17.93 -32.62
CA ASP A 221 -7.32 -17.50 -32.39
C ASP A 221 -7.23 -16.11 -31.75
N GLU A 222 -8.15 -15.20 -32.11
CA GLU A 222 -8.26 -13.86 -31.51
C GLU A 222 -8.60 -13.93 -30.02
N SER A 223 -9.47 -14.87 -29.63
CA SER A 223 -9.85 -15.07 -28.24
C SER A 223 -8.73 -15.71 -27.44
N ILE A 224 -7.98 -16.65 -28.03
CA ILE A 224 -6.77 -17.20 -27.42
C ILE A 224 -5.76 -16.08 -27.18
N ARG A 225 -5.51 -15.22 -28.18
CA ARG A 225 -4.57 -14.09 -28.05
C ARG A 225 -4.95 -13.14 -26.92
N ASP A 226 -6.23 -12.76 -26.80
CA ASP A 226 -6.70 -11.89 -25.72
C ASP A 226 -6.46 -12.49 -24.32
N ILE A 227 -6.61 -13.81 -24.16
CA ILE A 227 -6.29 -14.53 -22.91
C ILE A 227 -4.77 -14.51 -22.67
N LEU A 228 -3.99 -14.88 -23.69
CA LEU A 228 -2.54 -14.96 -23.61
C LEU A 228 -1.88 -13.61 -23.32
N ASP A 229 -2.46 -12.50 -23.79
CA ASP A 229 -2.01 -11.14 -23.50
C ASP A 229 -2.14 -10.78 -22.00
N LYS A 230 -2.93 -11.53 -21.21
CA LYS A 230 -3.02 -11.35 -19.76
C LYS A 230 -1.99 -12.17 -18.98
N VAL A 231 -1.30 -13.10 -19.65
CA VAL A 231 -0.19 -13.87 -19.07
C VAL A 231 1.09 -13.05 -19.17
N ARG A 232 1.72 -12.80 -18.03
CA ARG A 232 2.84 -11.86 -17.88
C ARG A 232 4.17 -12.57 -18.17
N LEU A 233 4.40 -12.96 -19.42
CA LEU A 233 5.60 -13.70 -19.84
C LEU A 233 6.93 -13.18 -19.28
N PRO A 234 7.17 -11.85 -19.11
CA PRO A 234 8.39 -11.36 -18.47
C PRO A 234 8.63 -11.86 -17.04
N LEU A 235 7.60 -12.35 -16.34
CA LEU A 235 7.71 -12.93 -15.00
C LEU A 235 8.02 -14.44 -15.01
N ILE A 236 8.02 -15.09 -16.17
CA ILE A 236 8.40 -16.50 -16.31
C ILE A 236 9.93 -16.62 -16.38
N SER A 237 10.50 -17.65 -15.76
CA SER A 237 11.95 -17.89 -15.79
C SER A 237 12.44 -18.20 -17.22
N LEU A 238 13.69 -17.86 -17.55
CA LEU A 238 14.27 -18.20 -18.86
C LEU A 238 14.20 -19.71 -19.15
N HIS A 239 14.44 -20.53 -18.12
CA HIS A 239 14.31 -21.98 -18.20
C HIS A 239 12.90 -22.41 -18.65
N ASP A 240 11.85 -21.87 -18.03
CA ASP A 240 10.47 -22.24 -18.33
C ASP A 240 9.99 -21.62 -19.65
N LEU A 241 10.51 -20.46 -20.05
CA LEU A 241 10.25 -19.90 -21.39
C LEU A 241 10.73 -20.86 -22.49
N PHE A 242 11.91 -21.47 -22.34
CA PHE A 242 12.43 -22.41 -23.34
C PHE A 242 11.83 -23.81 -23.25
N ASN A 243 11.56 -24.31 -22.05
CA ASN A 243 11.15 -25.71 -21.84
C ASN A 243 9.63 -25.91 -21.78
N ILE A 244 8.84 -24.85 -21.60
CA ILE A 244 7.39 -24.94 -21.41
C ILE A 244 6.64 -24.02 -22.37
N VAL A 245 7.02 -22.73 -22.44
CA VAL A 245 6.31 -21.76 -23.30
C VAL A 245 6.61 -21.97 -24.78
N ARG A 246 7.88 -22.12 -25.16
CA ARG A 246 8.26 -22.36 -26.56
C ARG A 246 7.68 -23.65 -27.15
N PRO A 247 7.71 -24.81 -26.47
CA PRO A 247 7.16 -26.05 -27.02
C PRO A 247 5.63 -26.07 -27.12
N SER A 248 4.91 -25.20 -26.40
CA SER A 248 3.44 -25.15 -26.50
C SER A 248 2.94 -24.55 -27.81
N GLN A 249 3.79 -23.83 -28.55
CA GLN A 249 3.46 -23.14 -29.80
C GLN A 249 2.35 -22.07 -29.67
N LEU A 250 1.98 -21.68 -28.44
CA LEU A 250 1.02 -20.60 -28.18
C LEU A 250 1.61 -19.20 -28.43
N PHE A 251 2.95 -19.08 -28.46
CA PHE A 251 3.67 -17.85 -28.75
C PHE A 251 4.70 -18.08 -29.85
N SER A 252 4.92 -17.06 -30.69
CA SER A 252 5.96 -17.10 -31.72
C SER A 252 7.36 -17.03 -31.10
N ALA A 253 8.36 -17.52 -31.84
CA ALA A 253 9.76 -17.40 -31.41
C ALA A 253 10.18 -15.93 -31.21
N ASP A 254 9.72 -15.03 -32.08
CA ASP A 254 9.99 -13.60 -31.98
C ASP A 254 9.39 -12.98 -30.71
N ALA A 255 8.16 -13.34 -30.35
CA ALA A 255 7.53 -12.87 -29.12
C ALA A 255 8.32 -13.29 -27.87
N ILE A 256 8.86 -14.52 -27.86
CA ILE A 256 9.71 -14.99 -26.76
C ILE A 256 11.03 -14.21 -26.70
N LEU A 257 11.64 -13.91 -27.86
CA LEU A 257 12.85 -13.09 -27.93
C LEU A 257 12.59 -11.65 -27.44
N ASP A 258 11.45 -11.06 -27.79
CA ASP A 258 11.04 -9.75 -27.27
C ASP A 258 10.86 -9.76 -25.75
N VAL A 259 10.30 -10.84 -25.17
CA VAL A 259 10.20 -11.02 -23.72
C VAL A 259 11.60 -11.10 -23.07
N ILE A 260 12.54 -11.80 -23.69
CA ILE A 260 13.93 -11.88 -23.19
C ILE A 260 14.60 -10.50 -23.21
N ARG A 261 14.38 -9.72 -24.28
CA ARG A 261 14.84 -8.32 -24.36
C ARG A 261 14.26 -7.49 -23.21
N ILE A 262 12.94 -7.55 -22.99
CA ILE A 262 12.26 -6.85 -21.88
C ILE A 262 12.88 -7.23 -20.54
N LYS A 263 13.10 -8.53 -20.28
CA LYS A 263 13.72 -8.98 -19.02
C LYS A 263 15.16 -8.49 -18.81
N THR A 264 15.89 -8.20 -19.89
CA THR A 264 17.30 -7.80 -19.84
C THR A 264 17.46 -6.27 -19.79
N GLU A 265 16.56 -5.54 -20.43
CA GLU A 265 16.64 -4.08 -20.56
C GLU A 265 15.75 -3.32 -19.56
N SER A 266 14.63 -3.90 -19.11
CA SER A 266 13.70 -3.24 -18.20
C SER A 266 14.13 -3.34 -16.74
N ARG A 267 13.84 -2.28 -15.97
CA ARG A 267 13.98 -2.29 -14.52
C ARG A 267 12.94 -3.21 -13.90
N VAL A 268 13.33 -3.95 -12.85
CA VAL A 268 12.44 -4.93 -12.22
C VAL A 268 11.17 -4.29 -11.68
N ASN A 269 11.26 -3.09 -11.10
CA ASN A 269 10.08 -2.41 -10.58
C ASN A 269 9.11 -1.86 -11.65
N GLU A 270 9.49 -1.88 -12.93
CA GLU A 270 8.60 -1.60 -14.06
C GLU A 270 7.82 -2.84 -14.49
N MET A 271 8.24 -4.03 -14.05
CA MET A 271 7.52 -5.27 -14.33
C MET A 271 6.20 -5.31 -13.55
N ASN A 272 5.14 -5.77 -14.22
CA ASN A 272 3.82 -5.85 -13.63
C ASN A 272 3.67 -7.11 -12.76
N PHE A 273 4.28 -7.14 -11.58
CA PHE A 273 4.16 -8.27 -10.65
C PHE A 273 2.73 -8.51 -10.17
N ARG A 274 2.45 -9.74 -9.77
CA ARG A 274 1.25 -10.11 -8.99
C ARG A 274 1.62 -10.14 -7.51
N GLY A 275 0.68 -9.78 -6.65
CA GLY A 275 0.89 -9.71 -5.21
C GLY A 275 -0.37 -10.00 -4.43
N HIS A 276 -0.23 -10.49 -3.21
CA HIS A 276 -1.38 -10.73 -2.34
C HIS A 276 -2.02 -9.40 -1.95
N LEU A 277 -3.33 -9.28 -2.12
CA LEU A 277 -4.10 -8.14 -1.66
C LEU A 277 -4.97 -8.57 -0.48
N VAL A 278 -4.71 -7.98 0.68
CA VAL A 278 -5.55 -8.20 1.86
C VAL A 278 -6.00 -6.84 2.38
N PRO A 279 -7.21 -6.39 2.00
CA PRO A 279 -7.72 -5.08 2.40
C PRO A 279 -7.74 -4.93 3.92
N ASP A 280 -7.38 -3.75 4.40
CA ASP A 280 -7.43 -3.34 5.81
C ASP A 280 -6.62 -4.20 6.80
N GLU A 281 -5.71 -5.06 6.31
CA GLU A 281 -4.85 -5.88 7.15
C GLU A 281 -3.38 -5.42 7.09
N ASN A 282 -2.70 -5.46 8.25
CA ASN A 282 -1.28 -5.14 8.32
C ASN A 282 -0.42 -6.35 7.89
N VAL A 283 0.03 -6.33 6.63
CA VAL A 283 0.92 -7.36 6.07
C VAL A 283 2.35 -7.32 6.63
N ALA A 284 2.76 -6.22 7.28
CA ALA A 284 4.06 -6.09 7.95
C ALA A 284 3.97 -6.58 9.40
N THR A 285 3.65 -7.86 9.59
CA THR A 285 3.67 -8.52 10.90
C THR A 285 4.26 -9.92 10.79
N SER A 286 4.78 -10.45 11.90
CA SER A 286 5.33 -11.81 11.95
C SER A 286 4.29 -12.89 11.58
N ARG A 287 2.99 -12.62 11.78
CA ARG A 287 1.89 -13.51 11.33
C ARG A 287 1.89 -13.72 9.82
N HIS A 288 2.22 -12.68 9.05
CA HIS A 288 2.32 -12.76 7.59
C HIS A 288 3.74 -13.11 7.11
N GLY A 289 4.64 -13.47 8.04
CA GLY A 289 6.03 -13.81 7.76
C GLY A 289 6.90 -12.60 7.44
N ALA A 290 6.47 -11.39 7.81
CA ALA A 290 7.31 -10.20 7.65
C ALA A 290 8.44 -10.20 8.69
N GLU A 291 9.62 -9.74 8.27
CA GLU A 291 10.84 -9.70 9.06
C GLU A 291 11.57 -8.36 8.86
N VAL A 292 12.30 -7.94 9.87
CA VAL A 292 13.23 -6.80 9.76
C VAL A 292 14.59 -7.36 9.37
N ILE A 293 15.03 -7.05 8.15
CA ILE A 293 16.33 -7.49 7.61
C ILE A 293 17.44 -6.60 8.15
N GLU A 294 17.22 -5.29 8.19
CA GLU A 294 18.20 -4.31 8.68
C GLU A 294 17.54 -3.35 9.67
N GLY A 295 18.27 -2.98 10.72
CA GLY A 295 17.78 -2.23 11.88
C GLY A 295 18.18 -2.92 13.19
N GLU A 296 18.57 -2.13 14.19
CA GLU A 296 18.83 -2.62 15.54
C GLU A 296 17.52 -3.03 16.22
N MET A 297 17.58 -4.05 17.07
CA MET A 297 16.44 -4.54 17.86
C MET A 297 15.22 -4.91 16.98
N PRO A 298 15.41 -5.73 15.92
CA PRO A 298 14.40 -6.04 14.92
C PRO A 298 13.11 -6.66 15.49
N GLU A 299 13.21 -7.32 16.65
CA GLU A 299 12.10 -8.02 17.32
C GLU A 299 10.94 -7.09 17.75
N PHE A 300 11.19 -5.79 17.93
CA PHE A 300 10.17 -4.85 18.42
C PHE A 300 9.42 -4.08 17.32
N LEU A 301 9.91 -4.04 16.08
CA LEU A 301 9.29 -3.19 15.06
C LEU A 301 7.92 -3.70 14.61
N LEU A 302 7.79 -5.03 14.53
CA LEU A 302 6.64 -5.71 13.91
C LEU A 302 5.81 -6.51 14.94
N ASP A 303 6.03 -6.30 16.24
CA ASP A 303 5.35 -7.03 17.32
C ASP A 303 3.91 -6.53 17.59
N GLY A 304 3.56 -5.35 17.08
CA GLY A 304 2.26 -4.72 17.22
C GLY A 304 2.09 -3.88 18.49
N ASP A 305 3.08 -3.81 19.38
CA ASP A 305 3.06 -2.93 20.53
C ASP A 305 3.44 -1.51 20.12
N THR A 306 2.52 -0.58 20.31
CA THR A 306 2.71 0.83 19.92
C THR A 306 2.72 1.76 21.14
N THR A 307 2.71 1.18 22.34
CA THR A 307 2.51 1.92 23.59
C THR A 307 3.66 1.71 24.58
N ASN A 308 4.22 0.51 24.63
CA ASN A 308 5.26 0.15 25.61
C ASN A 308 6.66 0.23 24.99
N PHE A 309 7.11 1.45 24.75
CA PHE A 309 8.48 1.72 24.34
C PHE A 309 9.12 2.79 25.22
N ASP A 310 10.41 2.61 25.48
CA ASP A 310 11.27 3.47 26.29
C ASP A 310 12.67 3.54 25.62
N LEU A 311 13.66 4.14 26.29
CA LEU A 311 14.98 4.35 25.68
C LEU A 311 15.76 3.05 25.44
N ASP A 312 15.34 1.94 26.05
CA ASP A 312 16.04 0.67 26.05
C ASP A 312 15.29 -0.45 25.31
N ARG A 313 14.00 -0.28 24.94
CA ARG A 313 13.17 -1.29 24.23
C ARG A 313 11.95 -0.72 23.51
N GLY A 314 11.33 -1.53 22.66
CA GLY A 314 10.05 -1.23 21.99
C GLY A 314 10.19 -0.36 20.75
N PHE A 315 11.38 -0.28 20.17
CA PHE A 315 11.65 0.44 18.92
C PHE A 315 12.73 -0.28 18.13
N THR A 316 12.82 0.04 16.84
CA THR A 316 14.01 -0.23 16.02
C THR A 316 14.70 1.08 15.69
N ARG A 317 15.99 1.02 15.39
CA ARG A 317 16.75 2.19 14.93
C ARG A 317 17.83 1.76 13.95
N HIS A 318 18.34 2.73 13.21
CA HIS A 318 19.54 2.58 12.41
C HIS A 318 20.40 3.83 12.62
N LEU A 319 21.69 3.76 12.27
CA LEU A 319 22.57 4.92 12.33
C LEU A 319 22.32 5.83 11.13
N ILE A 320 22.26 7.14 11.33
CA ILE A 320 22.01 8.10 10.25
C ILE A 320 23.31 8.38 9.48
N LEU A 321 24.03 7.36 9.02
CA LEU A 321 25.37 7.52 8.43
C LEU A 321 25.34 7.42 6.90
N GLU A 322 26.33 8.03 6.25
CA GLU A 322 26.55 7.86 4.82
C GLU A 322 26.89 6.38 4.52
N GLY A 323 26.12 5.74 3.65
CA GLY A 323 26.24 4.32 3.33
C GLY A 323 25.44 3.37 4.23
N ASP A 324 24.75 3.88 5.25
CA ASP A 324 23.80 3.07 6.03
C ASP A 324 22.54 2.77 5.20
N LYS A 325 22.06 1.54 5.26
CA LYS A 325 20.94 1.08 4.44
C LYS A 325 19.58 1.38 5.05
N GLY A 326 19.53 1.98 6.24
CA GLY A 326 18.28 2.26 6.92
C GLY A 326 17.65 1.04 7.60
N ILE A 327 16.39 1.17 7.99
CA ILE A 327 15.58 0.04 8.45
C ILE A 327 14.99 -0.64 7.23
N CYS A 328 15.33 -1.91 7.01
CA CYS A 328 14.82 -2.72 5.91
C CYS A 328 13.83 -3.74 6.43
N ILE A 329 12.62 -3.76 5.89
CA ILE A 329 11.57 -4.72 6.22
C ILE A 329 11.30 -5.58 4.99
N ALA A 330 11.34 -6.89 5.15
CA ALA A 330 10.83 -7.83 4.17
C ALA A 330 9.44 -8.30 4.55
N LEU A 331 8.51 -8.24 3.59
CA LEU A 331 7.22 -8.89 3.71
C LEU A 331 7.39 -10.38 3.42
N GLY A 332 6.68 -11.23 4.15
CA GLY A 332 6.79 -12.69 3.99
C GLY A 332 6.34 -13.20 2.63
N ARG A 333 5.62 -12.37 1.86
CA ARG A 333 5.20 -12.65 0.48
C ARG A 333 5.04 -11.34 -0.30
N PRO A 334 5.18 -11.36 -1.65
CA PRO A 334 4.79 -10.25 -2.49
C PRO A 334 3.36 -9.81 -2.18
N SER A 335 3.19 -8.54 -1.81
CA SER A 335 1.91 -8.00 -1.36
C SER A 335 1.62 -6.67 -2.03
N ILE A 336 0.36 -6.43 -2.38
CA ILE A 336 -0.09 -5.14 -2.92
C ILE A 336 -0.35 -4.21 -1.74
N ILE A 337 0.44 -3.14 -1.64
CA ILE A 337 0.29 -2.11 -0.62
C ILE A 337 0.19 -0.72 -1.26
N ASN A 338 -0.52 0.17 -0.58
CA ASN A 338 -0.66 1.58 -0.96
C ASN A 338 -0.58 2.52 0.25
N THR A 339 -0.45 1.96 1.45
CA THR A 339 -0.50 2.68 2.72
C THR A 339 0.57 2.11 3.62
N ILE A 340 1.37 3.00 4.22
CA ILE A 340 2.33 2.67 5.28
C ILE A 340 1.98 3.51 6.50
N LYS A 341 1.86 2.85 7.65
CA LYS A 341 1.73 3.52 8.94
C LYS A 341 2.98 3.23 9.76
N LEU A 342 3.61 4.26 10.29
CA LEU A 342 4.78 4.14 11.15
C LEU A 342 4.68 5.10 12.32
N LEU A 343 5.24 4.71 13.46
CA LEU A 343 5.31 5.52 14.67
C LEU A 343 6.74 6.01 14.85
N LEU A 344 6.99 7.30 14.60
CA LEU A 344 8.28 7.91 14.94
C LEU A 344 8.37 8.15 16.44
N TRP A 345 9.59 8.07 16.98
CA TRP A 345 9.86 8.35 18.38
C TRP A 345 9.23 9.68 18.82
N ASN A 346 8.44 9.65 19.89
CA ASN A 346 7.66 10.80 20.33
C ASN A 346 7.78 11.11 21.83
N LYS A 347 8.65 10.41 22.58
CA LYS A 347 8.81 10.59 24.03
C LYS A 347 9.59 11.86 24.40
N ASP A 348 10.25 12.49 23.45
CA ASP A 348 10.96 13.77 23.61
C ASP A 348 10.77 14.66 22.37
N SER A 349 11.41 15.83 22.36
CA SER A 349 11.27 16.85 21.32
C SER A 349 11.90 16.52 19.97
N ARG A 350 12.52 15.35 19.77
CA ARG A 350 13.16 14.98 18.50
C ARG A 350 12.12 14.85 17.38
N SER A 351 12.52 15.29 16.20
CA SER A 351 11.81 15.10 14.94
C SER A 351 12.73 14.41 13.94
N TYR A 352 12.17 13.88 12.85
CA TYR A 352 12.89 13.12 11.84
C TYR A 352 12.46 13.53 10.44
N SER A 353 13.43 13.66 9.53
CA SER A 353 13.22 13.71 8.08
C SER A 353 13.66 12.38 7.46
N TYR A 354 12.83 11.80 6.61
CA TYR A 354 13.06 10.46 6.07
C TYR A 354 12.48 10.31 4.66
N TYR A 355 12.90 9.28 3.96
CA TYR A 355 12.23 8.79 2.75
C TYR A 355 11.93 7.29 2.90
N ILE A 356 11.02 6.79 2.07
CA ILE A 356 10.69 5.37 1.99
C ILE A 356 10.84 4.92 0.55
N ASP A 357 11.70 3.93 0.38
CA ASP A 357 11.87 3.23 -0.88
C ASP A 357 11.29 1.81 -0.75
N VAL A 358 10.75 1.29 -1.84
CA VAL A 358 10.23 -0.09 -1.93
C VAL A 358 10.87 -0.85 -3.08
N SER A 359 10.96 -2.17 -2.95
CA SER A 359 11.58 -3.05 -3.93
C SER A 359 10.90 -4.42 -3.98
N MET A 360 11.05 -5.10 -5.13
CA MET A 360 10.66 -6.50 -5.33
C MET A 360 11.82 -7.49 -5.21
N ASP A 361 13.05 -7.05 -5.47
CA ASP A 361 14.22 -7.91 -5.70
C ASP A 361 15.46 -7.56 -4.84
N ASN A 362 15.36 -6.51 -4.01
CA ASN A 362 16.46 -5.96 -3.19
C ASN A 362 17.54 -5.20 -3.98
N GLU A 363 17.40 -5.08 -5.29
CA GLU A 363 18.39 -4.46 -6.17
C GLU A 363 17.84 -3.18 -6.78
N ASP A 364 16.63 -3.25 -7.33
CA ASP A 364 15.93 -2.11 -7.90
C ASP A 364 15.01 -1.49 -6.84
N TRP A 365 15.25 -0.24 -6.48
CA TRP A 365 14.49 0.50 -5.46
C TRP A 365 13.76 1.70 -6.07
N ILE A 366 12.53 1.95 -5.60
CA ILE A 366 11.76 3.14 -5.96
C ILE A 366 11.29 3.87 -4.72
N ARG A 367 11.54 5.18 -4.72
CA ARG A 367 10.99 6.10 -3.74
C ARG A 367 9.48 6.26 -3.89
N VAL A 368 8.75 5.89 -2.84
CA VAL A 368 7.29 6.06 -2.76
C VAL A 368 6.90 7.20 -1.83
N ILE A 369 7.75 7.55 -0.87
CA ILE A 369 7.57 8.69 0.03
C ILE A 369 8.89 9.45 0.12
N ASP A 370 8.84 10.76 -0.07
CA ASP A 370 9.99 11.65 0.14
C ASP A 370 9.62 12.76 1.13
N TYR A 371 9.87 12.50 2.42
CA TYR A 371 9.67 13.47 3.48
C TYR A 371 11.00 14.11 3.90
N SER A 372 11.95 14.18 2.96
CA SER A 372 13.31 14.63 3.27
C SER A 372 13.39 16.11 3.67
N LYS A 373 12.32 16.88 3.42
CA LYS A 373 12.22 18.31 3.73
C LYS A 373 11.27 18.62 4.89
N PHE A 374 10.76 17.61 5.57
CA PHE A 374 9.75 17.77 6.63
C PHE A 374 10.30 17.26 7.96
N LEU A 375 9.91 17.93 9.05
CA LEU A 375 10.21 17.51 10.42
C LEU A 375 9.01 16.71 10.93
N CYS A 376 9.14 15.39 10.93
CA CYS A 376 8.06 14.47 11.30
C CYS A 376 8.26 13.92 12.71
N ARG A 377 7.16 13.68 13.43
CA ARG A 377 7.16 13.10 14.78
C ARG A 377 5.86 12.34 15.02
N SER A 378 5.92 11.30 15.86
CA SER A 378 4.77 10.46 16.19
C SER A 378 4.22 9.72 14.95
N TRP A 379 2.95 9.31 15.01
CA TRP A 379 2.26 8.58 13.95
C TRP A 379 2.28 9.30 12.60
N GLN A 380 2.80 8.61 11.59
CA GLN A 380 2.71 8.98 10.19
C GLN A 380 1.82 7.98 9.48
N THR A 381 0.85 8.46 8.72
CA THR A 381 0.03 7.64 7.80
C THR A 381 0.30 8.14 6.40
N LEU A 382 0.91 7.28 5.59
CA LEU A 382 1.52 7.63 4.32
C LEU A 382 0.81 6.86 3.23
N TYR A 383 0.41 7.56 2.17
CA TYR A 383 -0.31 6.99 1.04
C TYR A 383 0.50 7.14 -0.24
N PHE A 384 0.51 6.12 -1.08
CA PHE A 384 1.16 6.12 -2.38
C PHE A 384 0.36 5.25 -3.37
N LYS A 385 0.69 5.31 -4.66
CA LYS A 385 0.02 4.49 -5.69
C LYS A 385 0.14 3.00 -5.31
N PRO A 386 -0.92 2.18 -5.42
CA PRO A 386 -0.84 0.74 -5.14
C PRO A 386 0.23 0.06 -5.99
N ARG A 387 1.08 -0.76 -5.36
CA ARG A 387 2.15 -1.53 -6.02
C ARG A 387 2.40 -2.83 -5.28
N VAL A 388 2.92 -3.82 -5.99
CA VAL A 388 3.45 -5.03 -5.38
C VAL A 388 4.80 -4.72 -4.76
N VAL A 389 4.97 -5.07 -3.49
CA VAL A 389 6.18 -4.84 -2.71
C VAL A 389 6.57 -6.14 -2.02
N ARG A 390 7.89 -6.39 -1.96
CA ARG A 390 8.49 -7.43 -1.13
C ARG A 390 9.34 -6.83 -0.03
N LEU A 391 10.01 -5.71 -0.29
CA LEU A 391 10.95 -5.06 0.63
C LEU A 391 10.65 -3.56 0.74
N SER A 392 10.87 -2.98 1.92
CA SER A 392 10.79 -1.53 2.14
C SER A 392 11.97 -1.04 3.00
N ILE A 393 12.62 0.04 2.59
CA ILE A 393 13.71 0.70 3.31
C ILE A 393 13.27 2.08 3.80
N PHE A 394 13.60 2.37 5.06
CA PHE A 394 13.43 3.67 5.71
C PHE A 394 14.80 4.23 6.07
N SER A 395 15.16 5.41 5.56
CA SER A 395 16.46 6.03 5.86
C SER A 395 16.30 7.50 6.27
N PHE A 396 17.09 7.93 7.25
CA PHE A 396 17.20 9.32 7.71
C PHE A 396 18.34 10.08 7.01
N ILE A 397 18.33 11.42 7.08
CA ILE A 397 19.21 12.30 6.29
C ILE A 397 20.51 12.68 7.01
N VAL A 398 21.62 12.59 6.29
CA VAL A 398 22.86 13.33 6.55
C VAL A 398 22.78 14.69 5.83
N PRO A 399 22.81 15.84 6.51
CA PRO A 399 22.64 17.12 5.85
C PRO A 399 23.87 17.47 5.01
N SER A 400 23.64 17.99 3.80
CA SER A 400 24.70 18.47 2.88
C SER A 400 24.80 20.00 2.80
N GLU A 401 23.87 20.73 3.42
CA GLU A 401 23.81 22.19 3.47
C GLU A 401 23.55 22.67 4.91
N ASN A 402 23.78 23.96 5.19
CA ASN A 402 23.64 24.51 6.53
C ASN A 402 22.21 24.32 7.09
N VAL A 403 22.08 23.54 8.17
CA VAL A 403 20.82 23.31 8.89
C VAL A 403 20.66 24.19 10.13
N ALA A 404 21.68 24.98 10.49
CA ALA A 404 21.62 25.97 11.55
C ALA A 404 21.00 27.29 11.05
N LEU A 405 19.77 27.22 10.51
CA LEU A 405 19.03 28.37 9.98
C LEU A 405 17.67 28.51 10.68
N PRO A 406 17.18 29.75 10.94
CA PRO A 406 15.83 29.98 11.47
C PRO A 406 14.74 29.43 10.55
N SER A 407 14.97 29.41 9.24
CA SER A 407 14.05 28.82 8.26
C SER A 407 13.95 27.29 8.35
N MET A 408 14.90 26.65 9.04
CA MET A 408 14.90 25.22 9.34
C MET A 408 14.51 24.96 10.80
N ASP A 409 13.90 25.93 11.51
CA ASP A 409 13.56 25.85 12.94
C ASP A 409 14.77 25.65 13.89
N ALA A 410 15.99 25.96 13.45
CA ALA A 410 17.13 26.08 14.36
C ALA A 410 17.01 27.34 15.22
N SER A 411 17.42 27.26 16.48
CA SER A 411 17.31 28.36 17.43
C SER A 411 18.52 28.48 18.35
N VAL A 412 18.75 29.68 18.87
CA VAL A 412 19.74 29.91 19.94
C VAL A 412 18.99 29.88 21.26
N ILE A 413 19.29 28.89 22.11
CA ILE A 413 18.62 28.67 23.39
C ILE A 413 19.40 29.21 24.59
N GLU A 414 20.71 29.42 24.45
CA GLU A 414 21.55 30.14 25.41
C GLU A 414 22.47 31.12 24.69
N GLY A 415 22.77 32.24 25.34
CA GLY A 415 23.55 33.35 24.78
C GLY A 415 22.76 34.65 24.76
N VAL A 416 23.47 35.78 24.77
CA VAL A 416 22.90 37.13 24.78
C VAL A 416 23.05 37.73 23.39
N SER A 417 21.96 38.20 22.81
CA SER A 417 21.99 39.03 21.60
C SER A 417 20.96 40.14 21.70
N ARG A 418 21.28 41.31 21.14
CA ARG A 418 20.35 42.43 21.00
C ARG A 418 19.34 42.21 19.88
N SER A 419 19.64 41.32 18.93
CA SER A 419 18.77 40.96 17.81
C SER A 419 18.46 39.46 17.85
N ARG A 420 17.18 39.10 17.81
CA ARG A 420 16.76 37.69 17.77
C ARG A 420 17.38 37.01 16.55
N ASN A 421 17.92 35.80 16.74
CA ASN A 421 18.52 34.97 15.69
C ASN A 421 19.75 35.55 14.97
N ALA A 422 20.42 36.57 15.53
CA ALA A 422 21.59 37.19 14.90
C ALA A 422 22.67 36.17 14.46
N LEU A 423 22.87 35.13 15.25
CA LEU A 423 23.86 34.08 14.97
C LEU A 423 23.53 33.18 13.77
N LEU A 424 22.23 33.02 13.45
CA LEU A 424 21.73 32.00 12.51
C LEU A 424 21.07 32.61 11.26
N ASN A 425 20.90 33.93 11.21
CA ASN A 425 20.13 34.61 10.17
C ASN A 425 20.83 34.71 8.80
N GLY A 426 22.11 34.32 8.71
CA GLY A 426 22.88 34.38 7.46
C GLY A 426 23.57 35.71 7.17
N GLU A 427 23.42 36.73 8.03
CA GLU A 427 24.10 38.02 7.87
C GLU A 427 25.54 37.95 8.36
N ILE A 428 26.50 38.16 7.45
CA ILE A 428 27.94 38.04 7.73
C ILE A 428 28.73 39.33 7.46
N ARG A 429 28.08 40.37 6.93
CA ARG A 429 28.72 41.63 6.52
C ARG A 429 28.32 42.80 7.39
N ILE A 430 27.08 42.80 7.89
CA ILE A 430 26.51 43.93 8.63
C ILE A 430 26.41 43.56 10.11
N TYR A 431 27.46 43.90 10.87
CA TYR A 431 27.48 43.78 12.32
C TYR A 431 28.35 44.89 12.93
N ASP A 432 28.02 45.30 14.15
CA ASP A 432 28.74 46.32 14.90
C ASP A 432 28.54 46.09 16.41
N TRP A 433 28.94 47.04 17.24
CA TRP A 433 28.85 46.91 18.70
C TRP A 433 27.41 46.85 19.24
N ASN A 434 26.42 47.15 18.40
CA ASN A 434 25.02 47.20 18.74
C ASN A 434 24.22 46.05 18.12
N ILE A 435 24.65 45.45 17.00
CA ILE A 435 23.90 44.41 16.27
C ILE A 435 24.80 43.34 15.64
N GLY A 436 24.19 42.21 15.28
CA GLY A 436 24.83 41.22 14.39
C GLY A 436 25.76 40.22 15.06
N TYR A 437 25.64 40.00 16.37
CA TYR A 437 26.36 38.92 17.07
C TYR A 437 25.56 38.36 18.24
N THR A 438 25.93 37.16 18.67
CA THR A 438 25.55 36.57 19.95
C THR A 438 26.78 36.44 20.83
N CYS A 439 26.64 36.71 22.12
CA CYS A 439 27.74 36.66 23.06
C CYS A 439 27.39 35.96 24.37
N HIS A 440 28.43 35.65 25.16
CA HIS A 440 28.28 35.27 26.56
C HIS A 440 29.47 35.80 27.36
N GLN A 441 29.30 35.96 28.67
CA GLN A 441 30.39 36.34 29.57
C GLN A 441 31.33 35.14 29.79
N LEU A 442 32.64 35.41 29.80
CA LEU A 442 33.66 34.39 30.06
C LEU A 442 33.51 33.84 31.49
N GLY A 443 33.61 32.52 31.64
CA GLY A 443 33.55 31.84 32.94
C GLY A 443 32.14 31.62 33.53
N SER A 444 31.08 32.18 32.94
CA SER A 444 29.72 32.10 33.50
C SER A 444 28.61 31.78 32.48
N GLY A 445 28.94 31.55 31.21
CA GLY A 445 27.92 31.24 30.20
C GLY A 445 28.47 30.50 28.98
N ALA A 446 27.59 30.26 28.02
CA ALA A 446 27.88 29.67 26.72
C ALA A 446 26.89 30.21 25.67
N ILE A 447 27.16 29.93 24.40
CA ILE A 447 26.17 30.04 23.33
C ILE A 447 25.71 28.62 23.00
N VAL A 448 24.42 28.34 23.13
CA VAL A 448 23.86 27.02 22.79
C VAL A 448 22.89 27.16 21.62
N VAL A 449 23.20 26.46 20.54
CA VAL A 449 22.36 26.34 19.34
C VAL A 449 21.63 25.00 19.40
N GLN A 450 20.33 25.03 19.24
CA GLN A 450 19.48 23.86 19.04
C GLN A 450 19.16 23.72 17.55
N LEU A 451 19.55 22.58 16.96
CA LEU A 451 19.13 22.14 15.65
C LEU A 451 17.71 21.56 15.73
N PRO A 452 16.92 21.63 14.65
CA PRO A 452 15.52 21.17 14.63
C PRO A 452 15.35 19.65 14.85
N GLN A 453 16.39 18.88 14.55
CA GLN A 453 16.41 17.43 14.66
C GLN A 453 17.85 16.94 14.85
N PRO A 454 18.06 15.68 15.23
CA PRO A 454 19.38 15.07 15.19
C PRO A 454 19.92 15.05 13.76
N TYR A 455 21.10 15.61 13.55
CA TYR A 455 21.82 15.52 12.29
C TYR A 455 23.20 14.89 12.51
N ILE A 456 23.71 14.12 11.55
CA ILE A 456 25.13 13.77 11.55
C ILE A 456 25.93 14.96 11.05
N ILE A 457 26.79 15.48 11.91
CA ILE A 457 27.63 16.64 11.62
C ILE A 457 29.09 16.21 11.64
N SER A 458 29.79 16.48 10.54
CA SER A 458 31.23 16.28 10.38
C SER A 458 32.00 17.59 10.19
N THR A 459 31.30 18.69 9.92
CA THR A 459 31.90 20.01 9.72
C THR A 459 31.07 21.10 10.37
N MET A 460 31.71 22.16 10.84
CA MET A 460 31.05 23.39 11.32
C MET A 460 31.87 24.59 10.87
N LYS A 461 31.23 25.75 10.70
CA LYS A 461 31.96 27.01 10.54
C LYS A 461 31.34 28.11 11.38
N LEU A 462 32.17 28.97 11.93
CA LEU A 462 31.71 30.11 12.72
C LEU A 462 32.57 31.34 12.44
N LEU A 463 31.94 32.51 12.44
CA LEU A 463 32.60 33.80 12.29
C LEU A 463 32.76 34.43 13.67
N LEU A 464 34.01 34.49 14.15
CA LEU A 464 34.33 35.28 15.34
C LEU A 464 34.38 36.76 14.98
N TRP A 465 34.06 37.62 15.95
CA TRP A 465 34.19 39.07 15.77
C TRP A 465 35.58 39.46 15.27
N ASP A 466 35.65 40.22 14.18
CA ASP A 466 36.92 40.60 13.55
C ASP A 466 37.07 42.08 13.16
N LEU A 467 36.14 42.96 13.58
CA LEU A 467 36.20 44.42 13.32
C LEU A 467 37.34 45.15 14.05
N ASP A 468 38.05 44.46 14.96
CA ASP A 468 39.30 44.93 15.55
C ASP A 468 40.25 43.75 15.83
N GLU A 469 41.41 44.06 16.39
CA GLU A 469 42.53 43.13 16.57
C GLU A 469 42.35 42.08 17.69
N ARG A 470 41.17 42.01 18.33
CA ARG A 470 40.94 41.03 19.39
C ARG A 470 41.03 39.60 18.89
N ARG A 471 41.41 38.71 19.80
CA ARG A 471 41.46 37.27 19.56
C ARG A 471 40.76 36.52 20.68
N TYR A 472 40.26 35.34 20.33
CA TYR A 472 39.47 34.48 21.20
C TYR A 472 40.08 33.09 21.29
N SER A 473 39.89 32.44 22.42
CA SER A 473 40.12 31.00 22.60
C SER A 473 38.80 30.37 23.03
N TYR A 474 38.49 29.17 22.53
CA TYR A 474 37.19 28.54 22.78
C TYR A 474 37.24 27.02 22.64
N TYR A 475 36.17 26.35 23.07
CA TYR A 475 35.91 24.95 22.73
C TYR A 475 34.44 24.78 22.32
N ILE A 476 34.14 23.70 21.60
CA ILE A 476 32.78 23.33 21.22
C ILE A 476 32.45 21.95 21.77
N GLU A 477 31.29 21.85 22.40
CA GLU A 477 30.67 20.60 22.82
C GLU A 477 29.39 20.36 22.02
N VAL A 478 29.06 19.10 21.80
CA VAL A 478 27.80 18.69 21.18
C VAL A 478 27.04 17.73 22.06
N SER A 479 25.72 17.69 21.89
CA SER A 479 24.83 16.81 22.63
C SER A 479 23.61 16.42 21.78
N CYS A 480 23.02 15.27 22.06
CA CYS A 480 21.72 14.85 21.52
C CYS A 480 20.56 15.10 22.49
N ASP A 481 20.84 15.27 23.78
CA ASP A 481 19.87 15.23 24.88
C ASP A 481 19.96 16.45 25.83
N GLN A 482 20.89 17.37 25.57
CA GLN A 482 21.23 18.53 26.39
C GLN A 482 21.82 18.19 27.78
N GLN A 483 21.97 16.91 28.13
CA GLN A 483 22.49 16.44 29.41
C GLN A 483 23.92 15.92 29.26
N THR A 484 24.15 15.08 28.25
CA THR A 484 25.43 14.47 27.96
C THR A 484 26.15 15.28 26.89
N TRP A 485 27.31 15.83 27.23
CA TRP A 485 28.09 16.70 26.36
C TRP A 485 29.43 16.09 25.99
N VAL A 486 29.77 16.14 24.71
CA VAL A 486 31.06 15.66 24.20
C VAL A 486 31.80 16.82 23.56
N ARG A 487 33.01 17.10 24.05
CA ARG A 487 33.90 18.09 23.43
C ARG A 487 34.39 17.57 22.08
N VAL A 488 34.07 18.32 21.02
CA VAL A 488 34.40 17.97 19.62
C VAL A 488 35.47 18.87 19.02
N VAL A 489 35.64 20.08 19.58
CA VAL A 489 36.66 21.04 19.16
C VAL A 489 37.26 21.64 20.42
N ASP A 490 38.58 21.66 20.52
CA ASP A 490 39.30 22.33 21.62
C ASP A 490 40.35 23.28 21.03
N LYS A 491 40.06 24.58 21.12
CA LYS A 491 40.94 25.69 20.72
C LYS A 491 41.28 26.58 21.91
N THR A 492 41.30 26.01 23.12
CA THR A 492 41.55 26.75 24.36
C THR A 492 42.95 27.37 24.43
N ASN A 493 43.91 26.82 23.69
CA ASN A 493 45.30 27.29 23.60
C ASN A 493 45.61 28.02 22.28
N GLU A 494 44.60 28.33 21.45
CA GLU A 494 44.75 29.02 20.17
C GLU A 494 44.22 30.45 20.23
N ALA A 495 44.89 31.38 19.53
CA ALA A 495 44.44 32.76 19.40
C ALA A 495 43.65 32.96 18.09
N CYS A 496 42.36 32.65 18.12
CA CYS A 496 41.45 32.64 16.97
C CYS A 496 40.81 34.01 16.70
N ARG A 497 40.51 34.30 15.42
CA ARG A 497 39.81 35.51 14.96
C ARG A 497 39.18 35.23 13.60
N SER A 498 38.10 35.93 13.26
CA SER A 498 37.40 35.78 11.98
C SER A 498 36.89 34.33 11.78
N TRP A 499 36.74 33.91 10.52
CA TRP A 499 36.24 32.59 10.15
C TRP A 499 37.05 31.44 10.72
N GLN A 500 36.35 30.51 11.35
CA GLN A 500 36.89 29.23 11.82
C GLN A 500 36.15 28.12 11.09
N HIS A 501 36.90 27.30 10.35
CA HIS A 501 36.41 26.08 9.72
C HIS A 501 36.84 24.89 10.57
N LEU A 502 35.88 24.05 10.93
CA LEU A 502 36.05 22.99 11.92
C LEU A 502 35.62 21.68 11.30
N SER A 503 36.49 20.68 11.41
CA SER A 503 36.20 19.29 11.05
C SER A 503 36.18 18.45 12.31
N LEU A 504 35.24 17.52 12.40
CA LEU A 504 35.05 16.61 13.53
C LEU A 504 34.66 15.23 13.01
N ASP A 505 34.87 14.20 13.84
CA ASP A 505 34.37 12.86 13.52
C ASP A 505 32.84 12.90 13.37
N PRO A 506 32.28 12.41 12.24
CA PRO A 506 30.84 12.42 11.99
C PRO A 506 30.06 11.82 13.17
N ARG A 507 29.14 12.59 13.74
CA ARG A 507 28.34 12.17 14.89
C ARG A 507 26.98 12.86 14.97
N PRO A 508 25.98 12.27 15.64
CA PRO A 508 24.69 12.90 15.82
C PRO A 508 24.80 14.11 16.74
N VAL A 509 24.15 15.20 16.32
CA VAL A 509 24.14 16.50 17.01
C VAL A 509 22.72 17.05 16.95
N VAL A 510 22.17 17.40 18.12
CA VAL A 510 20.96 18.23 18.25
C VAL A 510 21.33 19.58 18.84
N PHE A 511 22.22 19.60 19.82
CA PHE A 511 22.67 20.80 20.50
C PHE A 511 24.15 21.02 20.26
N VAL A 512 24.52 22.27 19.97
CA VAL A 512 25.91 22.73 19.85
C VAL A 512 26.14 23.80 20.90
N ARG A 513 27.09 23.58 21.81
CA ARG A 513 27.50 24.54 22.83
C ARG A 513 28.87 25.09 22.48
N ILE A 514 28.94 26.39 22.26
CA ILE A 514 30.17 27.15 21.99
C ILE A 514 30.55 27.89 23.27
N VAL A 515 31.74 27.61 23.80
CA VAL A 515 32.23 28.19 25.05
C VAL A 515 33.53 28.94 24.81
N GLY A 516 33.49 30.26 24.90
CA GLY A 516 34.67 31.11 24.97
C GLY A 516 35.37 30.99 26.32
N VAL A 517 36.70 30.85 26.29
CA VAL A 517 37.54 30.81 27.50
C VAL A 517 38.46 32.01 27.62
N GLN A 518 38.81 32.67 26.51
CA GLN A 518 39.67 33.86 26.51
C GLN A 518 39.21 34.86 25.44
N ASN A 519 39.36 36.15 25.74
CA ASN A 519 39.29 37.25 24.79
C ASN A 519 40.36 38.30 25.18
N THR A 520 41.16 38.76 24.23
CA THR A 520 42.26 39.71 24.49
C THR A 520 41.81 41.15 24.77
N ALA A 521 40.54 41.48 24.57
CA ALA A 521 40.02 42.84 24.72
C ALA A 521 39.10 43.05 25.95
N ASN A 522 38.31 42.05 26.34
CA ASN A 522 37.35 42.13 27.46
C ASN A 522 36.89 40.73 27.89
N GLU A 523 35.99 40.66 28.88
CA GLU A 523 35.47 39.40 29.44
C GLU A 523 34.24 38.83 28.72
N VAL A 524 34.07 39.11 27.42
CA VAL A 524 32.89 38.66 26.65
C VAL A 524 33.31 37.95 25.37
N PHE A 525 32.82 36.74 25.15
CA PHE A 525 33.01 35.99 23.90
C PHE A 525 31.96 36.41 22.86
N HIS A 526 32.36 36.74 21.63
CA HIS A 526 31.46 37.20 20.59
C HIS A 526 31.52 36.29 19.36
N CYS A 527 30.36 35.79 18.93
CA CYS A 527 30.19 34.99 17.72
C CYS A 527 29.17 35.67 16.81
N VAL A 528 29.59 36.00 15.59
CA VAL A 528 28.80 36.74 14.60
C VAL A 528 27.85 35.79 13.87
N HIS A 529 28.37 34.66 13.38
CA HIS A 529 27.62 33.71 12.57
C HIS A 529 28.03 32.27 12.85
N PHE A 530 27.08 31.34 12.72
CA PHE A 530 27.31 29.90 12.86
C PHE A 530 26.61 29.10 11.77
N GLU A 531 27.31 28.13 11.19
CA GLU A 531 26.75 27.13 10.28
C GLU A 531 27.15 25.71 10.65
N CYS A 532 26.21 24.80 10.40
CA CYS A 532 26.34 23.41 10.72
C CYS A 532 25.40 22.62 9.81
N PRO A 533 25.88 21.72 8.93
CA PRO A 533 27.28 21.56 8.52
C PRO A 533 27.85 22.80 7.81
N ALA A 534 29.18 22.89 7.69
CA ALA A 534 29.82 23.98 6.96
C ALA A 534 29.53 23.85 5.46
N SER A 535 28.88 24.86 4.85
CA SER A 535 28.65 24.85 3.40
C SER A 535 29.97 25.01 2.62
N SER A 536 30.22 24.13 1.66
CA SER A 536 31.42 24.10 0.79
C SER A 536 31.40 25.11 -0.37
N LYS A 537 30.30 25.86 -0.54
CA LYS A 537 30.22 26.92 -1.56
C LYS A 537 30.88 28.18 -1.01
N GLU A 538 32.15 28.42 -1.37
CA GLU A 538 32.77 29.73 -1.13
C GLU A 538 31.94 30.84 -1.79
N PRO A 539 31.74 32.00 -1.14
CA PRO A 539 31.15 33.15 -1.80
C PRO A 539 32.16 33.69 -2.82
N SER A 540 31.77 33.71 -4.09
CA SER A 540 32.49 34.40 -5.15
C SER A 540 32.79 35.84 -4.72
N VAL A 541 34.07 36.18 -4.64
CA VAL A 541 34.56 37.55 -4.45
C VAL A 541 34.11 38.39 -5.64
N CYS A 542 33.06 39.20 -5.47
CA CYS A 542 32.71 40.27 -6.39
C CYS A 542 33.57 41.51 -6.09
N GLY A 543 34.17 42.04 -7.16
CA GLY A 543 35.23 43.02 -7.12
C GLY A 543 34.88 44.40 -6.57
N SER A 544 35.92 45.10 -6.15
CA SER A 544 35.94 46.54 -5.96
C SER A 544 36.85 47.14 -7.03
N ASP A 545 36.25 47.77 -8.04
CA ASP A 545 36.94 48.62 -8.99
C ASP A 545 37.06 50.06 -8.45
N SER A 546 38.23 50.65 -8.72
CA SER A 546 38.61 52.09 -8.67
C SER A 546 38.66 52.77 -7.29
N SER A 547 39.70 53.51 -6.91
CA SER A 547 40.62 54.45 -7.58
C SER A 547 41.85 54.65 -6.64
N ASP A 548 43.07 55.08 -6.99
CA ASP A 548 43.55 56.00 -8.02
C ASP A 548 45.11 55.92 -8.15
N HIS A 549 45.59 56.19 -9.38
CA HIS A 549 46.87 56.84 -9.76
C HIS A 549 48.25 56.22 -9.40
N SER A 550 48.95 55.70 -10.43
CA SER A 550 50.06 56.38 -11.15
C SER A 550 51.09 55.40 -11.75
N GLY A 551 51.59 55.70 -12.96
CA GLY A 551 52.89 55.19 -13.44
C GLY A 551 52.87 54.33 -14.71
N THR A 552 52.82 55.01 -15.86
CA THR A 552 53.52 54.72 -17.13
C THR A 552 54.43 53.48 -17.20
N THR A 553 54.27 52.64 -18.23
CA THR A 553 55.18 52.55 -19.40
C THR A 553 54.68 51.58 -20.47
N GLU A 554 54.94 51.96 -21.72
CA GLU A 554 54.69 51.33 -23.02
C GLU A 554 55.01 49.82 -23.12
N THR A 555 54.24 49.06 -23.90
CA THR A 555 54.79 48.24 -25.01
C THR A 555 53.71 47.88 -26.05
N THR A 556 53.88 48.50 -27.22
CA THR A 556 53.64 48.08 -28.61
C THR A 556 52.82 46.83 -28.92
N ILE A 557 51.76 47.08 -29.70
CA ILE A 557 51.00 46.13 -30.52
C ILE A 557 51.84 45.66 -31.70
N SER A 558 51.93 44.34 -31.92
CA SER A 558 52.14 43.77 -33.25
C SER A 558 50.93 42.89 -33.61
N SER A 559 50.15 43.38 -34.55
CA SER A 559 49.25 42.63 -35.42
C SER A 559 49.96 41.45 -36.09
N ILE A 560 49.22 40.40 -36.44
CA ILE A 560 48.97 39.94 -37.83
C ILE A 560 48.04 38.72 -37.77
N MET A 561 47.05 38.73 -38.69
CA MET A 561 46.24 37.65 -39.30
C MET A 561 46.13 36.29 -38.61
#